data_AF-A0A2E7A6L0-F1
#
_entry.id   AF-A0A2E7A6L0-F1
#
_cell.length_a   1.000
_cell.length_b   1.000
_cell.length_c   1.000
_cell.angle_alpha   90.00
_cell.angle_beta   90.00
_cell.angle_gamma   90.00
#
_symmetry.space_group_name_H-M   'P 1'
#
loop_
_entity.id
_entity.type
_entity.pdbx_description
1 polymer ?
#
loop_
_entity_poly.entity_id
_entity_poly.type
_entity_poly.pdbx_seq_one_letter_code
_entity_poly.pdbx_strand_id
1 'polypeptide(L)'
;MPAASSPGGQLLSLPLHKKELKVAVAYMRCMTDDPDNDSVKQAIKTPKRGIGDAAIKRLIEFGDTHEISLIEAFERAKEAGSSPAAQKAIRSFLKLRKSIVDLRETDAPTALQSCLEQSGYIKDLQRGDNEERLANINSLIETSRVFDSVIEVVAELDRIDELKTQPKPKTASLFQTMTLERITLEEALELLSLPRTVGTDPADGIEITVQNGPYGPYLLKDGESRNIQNEEQLLIITLEECLQLLSVPKKFGRRAAKPPLKELGKDPNSDQPILLKDGKFGPYVTDGKTNASLKSWDSVEALTEQRAVELLAEKRA
;
A
#
# COMPACT_ATOMS: atom_id res chain seq x y z
N MET A 1 -5.17 -7.15 11.93
CA MET A 1 -5.61 -5.74 11.96
C MET A 1 -6.78 -5.63 12.93
N PRO A 2 -6.87 -4.57 13.74
CA PRO A 2 -7.98 -4.37 14.67
C PRO A 2 -9.31 -4.17 13.92
N ALA A 3 -10.42 -4.55 14.54
CA ALA A 3 -11.76 -4.37 13.97
C ALA A 3 -12.11 -2.88 13.85
N ALA A 4 -12.87 -2.47 12.83
CA ALA A 4 -13.15 -1.06 12.54
C ALA A 4 -13.79 -0.30 13.72
N SER A 5 -14.63 -0.96 14.52
CA SER A 5 -15.28 -0.39 15.71
C SER A 5 -14.39 -0.33 16.96
N SER A 6 -13.28 -1.08 16.99
CA SER A 6 -12.37 -1.11 18.13
C SER A 6 -11.53 0.17 18.23
N PRO A 7 -10.96 0.50 19.40
CA PRO A 7 -10.07 1.67 19.57
C PRO A 7 -8.98 1.77 18.51
N GLY A 8 -8.28 0.66 18.22
CA GLY A 8 -7.27 0.61 17.15
C GLY A 8 -7.83 0.81 15.75
N GLY A 9 -9.04 0.31 15.49
CA GLY A 9 -9.75 0.55 14.22
C GLY A 9 -10.08 2.03 14.01
N GLN A 10 -10.49 2.72 15.08
CA GLN A 10 -10.76 4.16 15.04
C GLN A 10 -9.46 4.96 14.80
N LEU A 11 -8.35 4.60 15.46
CA LEU A 11 -7.04 5.20 15.17
C LEU A 11 -6.60 4.98 13.70
N LEU A 12 -6.82 3.78 13.16
CA LEU A 12 -6.49 3.45 11.77
C LEU A 12 -7.33 4.21 10.73
N SER A 13 -8.49 4.73 11.12
CA SER A 13 -9.31 5.58 10.25
C SER A 13 -8.68 6.95 9.99
N LEU A 14 -7.77 7.39 10.87
CA LEU A 14 -7.04 8.64 10.74
C LEU A 14 -5.93 8.53 9.69
N PRO A 15 -5.57 9.63 9.01
CA PRO A 15 -4.49 9.63 8.04
C PRO A 15 -3.10 9.70 8.72
N LEU A 16 -2.78 8.74 9.61
CA LEU A 16 -1.59 8.73 10.49
C LEU A 16 -0.23 8.87 9.75
N HIS A 17 -0.20 8.64 8.44
CA HIS A 17 0.98 8.87 7.60
C HIS A 17 1.30 10.37 7.38
N LYS A 18 0.32 11.27 7.60
CA LYS A 18 0.47 12.71 7.43
C LYS A 18 1.45 13.29 8.45
N LYS A 19 2.19 14.33 8.03
CA LYS A 19 3.30 14.88 8.81
C LYS A 19 2.86 15.40 10.17
N GLU A 20 1.70 16.04 10.24
CA GLU A 20 1.20 16.63 11.46
C GLU A 20 0.79 15.61 12.51
N LEU A 21 0.19 14.51 12.09
CA LEU A 21 -0.15 13.39 12.97
C LEU A 21 1.11 12.67 13.45
N LYS A 22 2.11 12.49 12.58
CA LYS A 22 3.42 11.95 12.99
C LYS A 22 4.10 12.81 14.06
N VAL A 23 4.00 14.14 13.97
CA VAL A 23 4.52 15.04 15.00
C VAL A 23 3.73 14.89 16.31
N ALA A 24 2.40 14.80 16.24
CA ALA A 24 1.57 14.61 17.43
C ALA A 24 1.86 13.28 18.14
N VAL A 25 1.97 12.18 17.38
CA VAL A 25 2.36 10.87 17.90
C VAL A 25 3.76 10.89 18.51
N ALA A 26 4.71 11.59 17.88
CA ALA A 26 6.05 11.75 18.43
C ALA A 26 6.06 12.46 19.80
N TYR A 27 5.19 13.47 20.00
CA TYR A 27 5.01 14.12 21.29
C TYR A 27 4.35 13.20 22.32
N MET A 28 3.33 12.43 21.94
CA MET A 28 2.71 11.42 22.82
C MET A 28 3.75 10.40 23.29
N ARG A 29 4.55 9.87 22.38
CA ARG A 29 5.65 8.95 22.71
C ARG A 29 6.66 9.60 23.65
N CYS A 30 6.99 10.88 23.48
CA CYS A 30 7.88 11.61 24.40
C CYS A 30 7.34 11.74 25.85
N MET A 31 6.04 11.51 26.10
CA MET A 31 5.47 11.45 27.46
C MET A 31 5.67 10.09 28.14
N THR A 32 5.96 9.06 27.36
CA THR A 32 6.27 7.72 27.89
C THR A 32 7.64 7.73 28.57
N ASP A 33 7.89 6.71 29.39
CA ASP A 33 9.16 6.56 30.10
C ASP A 33 10.33 6.35 29.14
N ASP A 34 10.11 5.55 28.08
CA ASP A 34 11.14 5.15 27.12
C ASP A 34 10.74 5.49 25.67
N PRO A 35 10.85 6.77 25.26
CA PRO A 35 10.50 7.19 23.91
C PRO A 35 11.56 6.74 22.88
N ASP A 36 11.11 6.24 21.73
CA ASP A 36 12.01 5.88 20.64
C ASP A 36 12.75 7.10 20.06
N ASN A 37 13.96 6.86 19.55
CA ASN A 37 14.85 7.90 19.03
C ASN A 37 14.24 8.68 17.86
N ASP A 38 13.41 8.06 17.02
CA ASP A 38 12.78 8.72 15.88
C ASP A 38 11.69 9.70 16.33
N SER A 39 10.89 9.33 17.33
CA SER A 39 9.92 10.22 17.96
C SER A 39 10.59 11.40 18.66
N VAL A 40 11.67 11.16 19.43
CA VAL A 40 12.43 12.23 20.09
C VAL A 40 13.00 13.21 19.05
N LYS A 41 13.60 12.69 17.97
CA LYS A 41 14.10 13.48 16.84
C LYS A 41 13.01 14.29 16.15
N GLN A 42 11.84 13.69 15.94
CA GLN A 42 10.71 14.38 15.29
C GLN A 42 10.17 15.51 16.19
N ALA A 43 9.99 15.23 17.48
CA ALA A 43 9.47 16.17 18.46
C ALA A 43 10.41 17.36 18.67
N ILE A 44 11.72 17.16 18.81
CA ILE A 44 12.66 18.28 19.01
C ILE A 44 12.75 19.21 17.78
N LYS A 45 12.58 18.66 16.57
CA LYS A 45 12.66 19.42 15.31
C LYS A 45 11.41 20.26 15.01
N THR A 46 10.26 19.90 15.57
CA THR A 46 8.97 20.51 15.18
C THR A 46 8.14 20.86 16.42
N PRO A 47 7.89 22.16 16.71
CA PRO A 47 8.35 23.35 15.98
C PRO A 47 9.87 23.52 15.96
N LYS A 48 10.38 24.37 15.04
CA LYS A 48 11.82 24.62 14.92
C LYS A 48 12.42 25.17 16.22
N ARG A 49 13.38 24.46 16.82
CA ARG A 49 14.08 24.86 18.05
C ARG A 49 15.52 25.32 17.88
N GLY A 50 16.01 25.43 16.64
CA GLY A 50 17.40 25.85 16.37
C GLY A 50 18.44 24.74 16.55
N ILE A 51 18.02 23.47 16.50
CA ILE A 51 18.90 22.31 16.36
C ILE A 51 18.80 21.76 14.93
N GLY A 52 19.95 21.50 14.31
CA GLY A 52 20.04 20.96 12.95
C GLY A 52 20.28 19.44 12.92
N ASP A 53 20.05 18.83 11.76
CA ASP A 53 20.17 17.37 11.57
C ASP A 53 21.55 16.82 11.89
N ALA A 54 22.62 17.54 11.56
CA ALA A 54 23.99 17.14 11.87
C ALA A 54 24.25 17.09 13.40
N ALA A 55 23.62 17.97 14.18
CA ALA A 55 23.76 17.95 15.63
C ALA A 55 22.99 16.77 16.25
N ILE A 56 21.78 16.50 15.75
CA ILE A 56 20.99 15.33 16.19
C ILE A 56 21.71 14.03 15.84
N LYS A 57 22.24 13.91 14.60
CA LYS A 57 22.98 12.72 14.16
C LYS A 57 24.16 12.42 15.10
N ARG A 58 24.94 13.44 15.47
CA ARG A 58 26.05 13.30 16.42
C ARG A 58 25.59 12.80 17.79
N LEU A 59 24.42 13.26 18.27
CA LEU A 59 23.86 12.83 19.55
C LEU A 59 23.36 11.39 19.50
N ILE A 60 22.80 10.96 18.37
CA ILE A 60 22.45 9.55 18.13
C ILE A 60 23.72 8.70 18.14
N GLU A 61 24.74 9.07 17.36
CA GLU A 61 26.03 8.35 17.32
C GLU A 61 26.71 8.30 18.70
N PHE A 62 26.60 9.37 19.49
CA PHE A 62 27.07 9.41 20.87
C PHE A 62 26.29 8.45 21.77
N GLY A 63 24.96 8.41 21.62
CA GLY A 63 24.07 7.50 22.32
C GLY A 63 24.42 6.04 22.03
N ASP A 64 24.54 5.69 20.75
CA ASP A 64 24.92 4.35 20.28
C ASP A 64 26.28 3.93 20.85
N THR A 65 27.26 4.84 20.88
CA THR A 65 28.62 4.56 21.40
C THR A 65 28.63 4.31 22.92
N HIS A 66 27.72 4.93 23.66
CA HIS A 66 27.63 4.82 25.12
C HIS A 66 26.51 3.90 25.59
N GLU A 67 25.80 3.27 24.65
CA GLU A 67 24.62 2.42 24.91
C GLU A 67 23.54 3.15 25.74
N ILE A 68 23.28 4.42 25.41
CA ILE A 68 22.25 5.25 26.05
C ILE A 68 21.23 5.76 25.02
N SER A 69 20.02 6.05 25.50
CA SER A 69 18.94 6.62 24.70
C SER A 69 19.28 8.03 24.16
N LEU A 70 18.56 8.48 23.13
CA LEU A 70 18.75 9.85 22.62
C LEU A 70 18.40 10.93 23.67
N ILE A 71 17.48 10.66 24.60
CA ILE A 71 17.16 11.57 25.71
C ILE A 71 18.34 11.68 26.68
N GLU A 72 18.97 10.57 27.05
CA GLU A 72 20.17 10.59 27.90
C GLU A 72 21.36 11.26 27.19
N ALA A 73 21.51 11.02 25.88
CA ALA A 73 22.50 11.72 25.06
C ALA A 73 22.25 13.24 25.02
N PHE A 74 20.98 13.67 25.02
CA PHE A 74 20.59 15.08 25.11
C PHE A 74 20.99 15.71 26.45
N GLU A 75 20.86 15.00 27.57
CA GLU A 75 21.34 15.46 28.88
C GLU A 75 22.85 15.67 28.90
N ARG A 76 23.58 14.87 28.12
CA ARG A 76 25.04 14.92 27.94
C ARG A 76 25.47 15.67 26.68
N ALA A 77 24.63 16.54 26.13
CA ALA A 77 24.89 17.18 24.84
C ALA A 77 26.21 17.97 24.75
N LYS A 78 26.68 18.51 25.87
CA LYS A 78 27.99 19.20 25.95
C LYS A 78 29.15 18.22 25.75
N GLU A 79 29.09 17.04 26.36
CA GLU A 79 30.10 15.97 26.21
C GLU A 79 30.10 15.42 24.80
N ALA A 80 28.92 15.30 24.18
CA ALA A 80 28.75 14.92 22.79
C ALA A 80 29.24 15.99 21.78
N GLY A 81 29.87 17.08 22.23
CA GLY A 81 30.43 18.11 21.35
C GLY A 81 29.38 18.98 20.66
N SER A 82 28.18 19.12 21.22
CA SER A 82 27.14 19.99 20.65
C SER A 82 27.48 21.48 20.80
N SER A 83 27.10 22.29 19.81
CA SER A 83 27.30 23.75 19.88
C SER A 83 26.46 24.40 20.99
N PRO A 84 26.83 25.60 21.48
CA PRO A 84 26.04 26.31 22.50
C PRO A 84 24.57 26.56 22.11
N ALA A 85 24.31 26.80 20.81
CA ALA A 85 22.96 26.96 20.28
C ALA A 85 22.15 25.65 20.37
N ALA A 86 22.77 24.52 19.97
CA ALA A 86 22.15 23.20 20.10
C ALA A 86 21.90 22.83 21.57
N GLN A 87 22.85 23.08 22.47
CA GLN A 87 22.67 22.86 23.91
C GLN A 87 21.52 23.70 24.49
N LYS A 88 21.33 24.94 24.02
CA LYS A 88 20.17 25.77 24.43
C LYS A 88 18.85 25.17 23.94
N ALA A 89 18.79 24.73 22.68
CA ALA A 89 17.63 24.08 22.10
C ALA A 89 17.25 22.80 22.86
N ILE A 90 18.24 21.95 23.14
CA ILE A 90 18.07 20.68 23.87
C ILE A 90 17.59 20.94 25.29
N ARG A 91 18.20 21.87 26.04
CA ARG A 91 17.73 22.22 27.39
C ARG A 91 16.28 22.71 27.39
N SER A 92 15.89 23.51 26.40
CA SER A 92 14.50 23.95 26.25
C SER A 92 13.55 22.77 25.98
N PHE A 93 13.98 21.79 25.18
CA PHE A 93 13.20 20.60 24.89
C PHE A 93 13.10 19.67 26.09
N LEU A 94 14.18 19.41 26.83
CA LEU A 94 14.16 18.60 28.04
C LEU A 94 13.27 19.23 29.13
N LYS A 95 13.30 20.57 29.26
CA LYS A 95 12.39 21.29 30.15
C LYS A 95 10.92 21.10 29.75
N LEU A 96 10.62 21.18 28.46
CA LEU A 96 9.28 20.88 27.93
C LEU A 96 8.90 19.42 28.19
N ARG A 97 9.78 18.46 27.91
CA ARG A 97 9.52 17.03 28.16
C ARG A 97 9.13 16.83 29.62
N LYS A 98 9.90 17.40 30.55
CA LYS A 98 9.60 17.34 31.98
C LYS A 98 8.21 17.89 32.31
N SER A 99 7.73 18.93 31.64
CA SER A 99 6.39 19.48 31.90
C SER A 99 5.25 18.69 31.25
N ILE A 100 5.51 17.97 30.16
CA ILE A 100 4.47 17.17 29.48
C ILE A 100 4.38 15.73 29.99
N VAL A 101 5.42 15.18 30.61
CA VAL A 101 5.39 13.82 31.20
C VAL A 101 4.31 13.74 32.29
N ASP A 102 4.17 14.78 33.11
CA ASP A 102 3.14 14.84 34.16
C ASP A 102 1.71 14.86 33.59
N LEU A 103 1.52 15.22 32.32
CA LEU A 103 0.21 15.23 31.67
C LEU A 103 -0.31 13.82 31.37
N ARG A 104 0.54 12.79 31.40
CA ARG A 104 0.11 11.42 31.11
C ARG A 104 -0.89 10.86 32.12
N GLU A 105 -0.97 11.49 33.30
CA GLU A 105 -1.90 11.16 34.38
C GLU A 105 -3.31 11.74 34.16
N THR A 106 -3.51 12.55 33.11
CA THR A 106 -4.84 13.03 32.67
C THR A 106 -5.40 12.16 31.55
N ASP A 107 -6.66 12.39 31.18
CA ASP A 107 -7.27 11.73 30.01
C ASP A 107 -6.49 12.03 28.71
N ALA A 108 -6.55 11.09 27.75
CA ALA A 108 -5.78 11.18 26.52
C ALA A 108 -6.03 12.47 25.70
N PRO A 109 -7.29 12.92 25.47
CA PRO A 109 -7.55 14.19 24.79
C PRO A 109 -6.91 15.39 25.47
N THR A 110 -7.08 15.52 26.79
CA THR A 110 -6.52 16.64 27.56
C THR A 110 -4.99 16.62 27.55
N ALA A 111 -4.38 15.46 27.72
CA ALA A 111 -2.93 15.28 27.70
C ALA A 111 -2.34 15.68 26.34
N LEU A 112 -2.95 15.18 25.25
CA LEU A 112 -2.52 15.47 23.89
C LEU A 112 -2.67 16.96 23.55
N GLN A 113 -3.85 17.55 23.78
CA GLN A 113 -4.10 18.97 23.54
C GLN A 113 -3.09 19.85 24.29
N SER A 114 -2.96 19.62 25.60
CA SER A 114 -2.07 20.40 26.48
C SER A 114 -0.61 20.30 26.04
N CYS A 115 -0.17 19.12 25.61
CA CYS A 115 1.19 18.94 25.10
C CYS A 115 1.45 19.67 23.78
N LEU A 116 0.52 19.59 22.83
CA LEU A 116 0.66 20.26 21.54
C LEU A 116 0.63 21.80 21.71
N GLU A 117 -0.10 22.30 22.70
CA GLU A 117 -0.08 23.71 23.09
C GLU A 117 1.24 24.11 23.77
N GLN A 118 1.66 23.39 24.81
CA GLN A 118 2.91 23.68 25.55
C GLN A 118 4.15 23.58 24.66
N SER A 119 4.15 22.67 23.69
CA SER A 119 5.23 22.54 22.71
C SER A 119 5.27 23.70 21.69
N GLY A 120 4.19 24.48 21.61
CA GLY A 120 3.99 25.53 20.61
C GLY A 120 3.57 24.99 19.24
N TYR A 121 3.26 23.70 19.12
CA TYR A 121 2.92 23.08 17.82
C TYR A 121 1.57 23.55 17.28
N ILE A 122 0.54 23.66 18.13
CA ILE A 122 -0.75 24.24 17.73
C ILE A 122 -0.56 25.67 17.19
N LYS A 123 0.22 26.49 17.90
CA LYS A 123 0.52 27.86 17.48
C LYS A 123 1.28 27.92 16.16
N ASP A 124 2.17 26.95 15.90
CA ASP A 124 2.90 26.86 14.64
C ASP A 124 1.97 26.46 13.48
N LEU A 125 1.03 25.53 13.72
CA LEU A 125 0.01 25.15 12.75
C LEU A 125 -0.99 26.26 12.46
N GLN A 126 -1.36 27.08 13.44
CA GLN A 126 -2.25 28.23 13.24
C GLN A 126 -1.65 29.35 12.39
N ARG A 127 -0.35 29.29 12.06
CA ARG A 127 0.27 30.26 11.16
C ARG A 127 -0.01 29.88 9.71
N GLY A 128 -0.59 30.80 8.94
CA GLY A 128 -0.83 30.61 7.52
C GLY A 128 -2.02 29.69 7.22
N ASP A 129 -2.06 29.17 6.00
CA ASP A 129 -3.17 28.35 5.49
C ASP A 129 -2.92 26.86 5.79
N ASN A 130 -3.30 26.43 7.00
CA ASN A 130 -3.04 25.08 7.53
C ASN A 130 -4.31 24.46 8.17
N GLU A 131 -5.50 24.88 7.73
CA GLU A 131 -6.78 24.44 8.32
C GLU A 131 -6.96 22.92 8.25
N GLU A 132 -6.60 22.28 7.14
CA GLU A 132 -6.65 20.81 7.00
C GLU A 132 -5.76 20.09 8.02
N ARG A 133 -4.57 20.65 8.31
CA ARG A 133 -3.63 20.06 9.27
C ARG A 133 -4.17 20.18 10.70
N LEU A 134 -4.79 21.31 11.03
CA LEU A 134 -5.47 21.49 12.32
C LEU A 134 -6.67 20.55 12.45
N ALA A 135 -7.44 20.37 11.38
CA ALA A 135 -8.55 19.42 11.36
C ALA A 135 -8.06 17.99 11.65
N ASN A 136 -6.96 17.56 11.03
CA ASN A 136 -6.36 16.25 11.30
C ASN A 136 -5.95 16.10 12.77
N ILE A 137 -5.33 17.12 13.38
CA ILE A 137 -4.96 17.10 14.80
C ILE A 137 -6.20 17.00 15.70
N ASN A 138 -7.23 17.79 15.43
CA ASN A 138 -8.47 17.76 16.19
C ASN A 138 -9.17 16.38 16.08
N SER A 139 -9.16 15.76 14.89
CA SER A 139 -9.67 14.40 14.72
C SER A 139 -8.88 13.39 15.53
N LEU A 140 -7.55 13.51 15.63
CA LEU A 140 -6.75 12.65 16.51
C LEU A 140 -7.11 12.85 17.98
N ILE A 141 -7.28 14.09 18.43
CA ILE A 141 -7.65 14.40 19.81
C ILE A 141 -9.03 13.83 20.14
N GLU A 142 -10.03 14.01 19.29
CA GLU A 142 -11.36 13.43 19.51
C GLU A 142 -11.30 11.90 19.48
N THR A 143 -10.57 11.31 18.54
CA THR A 143 -10.42 9.84 18.45
C THR A 143 -9.70 9.29 19.68
N SER A 144 -8.78 10.05 20.28
CA SER A 144 -8.06 9.62 21.49
C SER A 144 -8.96 9.47 22.72
N ARG A 145 -10.19 10.00 22.69
CA ARG A 145 -11.16 9.91 23.79
C ARG A 145 -11.56 8.48 24.16
N VAL A 146 -11.40 7.53 23.24
CA VAL A 146 -11.71 6.11 23.51
C VAL A 146 -10.64 5.40 24.35
N PHE A 147 -9.57 6.11 24.72
CA PHE A 147 -8.47 5.61 25.54
C PHE A 147 -8.45 6.36 26.87
N ASP A 148 -8.13 5.65 27.95
CA ASP A 148 -8.13 6.25 29.29
C ASP A 148 -6.93 7.18 29.50
N SER A 149 -5.82 6.90 28.82
CA SER A 149 -4.60 7.69 28.89
C SER A 149 -3.85 7.74 27.57
N VAL A 150 -2.97 8.74 27.43
CA VAL A 150 -2.08 8.86 26.27
C VAL A 150 -1.15 7.64 26.12
N ILE A 151 -0.84 6.95 27.22
CA ILE A 151 0.00 5.76 27.24
C ILE A 151 -0.70 4.60 26.51
N GLU A 152 -2.01 4.44 26.69
CA GLU A 152 -2.80 3.45 25.96
C GLU A 152 -2.90 3.76 24.46
N VAL A 153 -3.02 5.03 24.10
CA VAL A 153 -2.98 5.46 22.69
C VAL A 153 -1.65 5.03 22.05
N VAL A 154 -0.53 5.32 22.71
CA VAL A 154 0.79 4.94 22.23
C VAL A 154 0.93 3.43 22.13
N ALA A 155 0.52 2.68 23.16
CA ALA A 155 0.58 1.23 23.16
C ALA A 155 -0.22 0.60 22.00
N GLU A 156 -1.41 1.12 21.70
CA GLU A 156 -2.20 0.63 20.57
C GLU A 156 -1.59 1.02 19.21
N LEU A 157 -0.97 2.20 19.09
CA LEU A 157 -0.22 2.60 17.89
C LEU A 157 1.00 1.70 17.65
N ASP A 158 1.75 1.38 18.70
CA ASP A 158 2.93 0.52 18.61
C ASP A 158 2.52 -0.91 18.25
N ARG A 159 1.44 -1.44 18.86
CA ARG A 159 0.84 -2.71 18.47
C ARG A 159 0.40 -2.73 17.00
N ILE A 160 -0.21 -1.65 16.52
CA ILE A 160 -0.59 -1.50 15.10
C ILE A 160 0.64 -1.56 14.20
N ASP A 161 1.73 -0.89 14.57
CA ASP A 161 2.96 -0.88 13.79
C ASP A 161 3.64 -2.26 13.79
N GLU A 162 3.68 -2.96 14.92
CA GLU A 162 4.13 -4.36 15.01
C GLU A 162 3.32 -5.28 14.07
N LEU A 163 1.99 -5.19 14.09
CA LEU A 163 1.10 -5.97 13.22
C LEU A 163 1.35 -5.71 11.72
N LYS A 164 1.85 -4.54 11.34
CA LYS A 164 2.22 -4.25 9.94
C LYS A 164 3.53 -4.92 9.53
N THR A 165 4.43 -5.14 10.49
CA THR A 165 5.73 -5.79 10.25
C THR A 165 5.66 -7.32 10.27
N GLN A 166 4.64 -7.88 10.92
CA GLN A 166 4.44 -9.33 10.96
C GLN A 166 4.11 -9.90 9.57
N PRO A 167 4.55 -11.13 9.26
CA PRO A 167 4.14 -11.82 8.05
C PRO A 167 2.62 -11.83 7.96
N LYS A 168 2.08 -11.34 6.83
CA LYS A 168 0.63 -11.39 6.63
C LYS A 168 0.18 -12.85 6.72
N PRO A 169 -0.93 -13.13 7.42
CA PRO A 169 -1.44 -14.49 7.47
C PRO A 169 -1.67 -14.97 6.04
N LYS A 170 -1.35 -16.25 5.79
CA LYS A 170 -1.65 -16.85 4.49
C LYS A 170 -3.16 -16.75 4.25
N THR A 171 -3.52 -16.36 3.04
CA THR A 171 -4.91 -16.29 2.60
C THR A 171 -5.07 -17.16 1.38
N ALA A 172 -6.20 -17.87 1.29
CA ALA A 172 -6.59 -18.61 0.11
C ALA A 172 -7.98 -18.16 -0.33
N SER A 173 -8.20 -18.13 -1.65
CA SER A 173 -9.51 -17.86 -2.21
C SER A 173 -10.39 -19.09 -2.04
N LEU A 174 -11.65 -18.86 -1.64
CA LEU A 174 -12.68 -19.88 -1.74
C LEU A 174 -12.85 -20.31 -3.20
N PHE A 175 -13.14 -21.58 -3.42
CA PHE A 175 -13.60 -22.06 -4.71
C PHE A 175 -14.98 -21.48 -5.03
N GLN A 176 -15.32 -21.39 -6.31
CA GLN A 176 -16.60 -20.86 -6.80
C GLN A 176 -17.80 -21.60 -6.21
N THR A 177 -17.61 -22.88 -5.88
CA THR A 177 -18.63 -23.75 -5.29
C THR A 177 -18.66 -23.68 -3.77
N MET A 178 -17.86 -22.86 -3.10
CA MET A 178 -17.83 -22.69 -1.64
C MET A 178 -18.48 -21.37 -1.22
N THR A 179 -19.00 -21.30 0.01
CA THR A 179 -19.42 -20.03 0.62
C THR A 179 -18.94 -19.96 2.07
N LEU A 180 -18.80 -18.75 2.59
CA LEU A 180 -18.30 -18.51 3.94
C LEU A 180 -19.19 -19.14 5.03
N GLU A 181 -20.48 -19.28 4.78
CA GLU A 181 -21.44 -19.81 5.75
C GLU A 181 -21.36 -21.34 5.91
N ARG A 182 -20.85 -22.05 4.89
CA ARG A 182 -20.88 -23.53 4.85
C ARG A 182 -19.50 -24.19 4.87
N ILE A 183 -18.43 -23.42 4.71
CA ILE A 183 -17.06 -23.95 4.70
C ILE A 183 -16.70 -24.53 6.07
N THR A 184 -16.08 -25.70 6.06
CA THR A 184 -15.55 -26.38 7.25
C THR A 184 -14.11 -25.96 7.54
N LEU A 185 -13.63 -26.23 8.76
CA LEU A 185 -12.24 -25.93 9.14
C LEU A 185 -11.25 -26.74 8.29
N GLU A 186 -11.58 -28.00 8.02
CA GLU A 186 -10.79 -28.92 7.23
C GLU A 186 -10.61 -28.40 5.80
N GLU A 187 -11.70 -28.02 5.13
CA GLU A 187 -11.66 -27.42 3.78
C GLU A 187 -10.86 -26.11 3.77
N ALA A 188 -11.00 -25.28 4.81
CA ALA A 188 -10.24 -24.03 4.91
C ALA A 188 -8.73 -24.30 5.03
N LEU A 189 -8.32 -25.31 5.79
CA LEU A 189 -6.92 -25.72 5.91
C LEU A 189 -6.37 -26.29 4.60
N GLU A 190 -7.19 -27.04 3.83
CA GLU A 190 -6.82 -27.51 2.50
C GLU A 190 -6.60 -26.35 1.53
N LEU A 191 -7.48 -25.36 1.50
CA LEU A 191 -7.28 -24.15 0.67
C LEU A 191 -6.01 -23.39 1.06
N LEU A 192 -5.74 -23.25 2.36
CA LEU A 192 -4.53 -22.60 2.88
C LEU A 192 -3.24 -23.37 2.60
N SER A 193 -3.33 -24.64 2.22
CA SER A 193 -2.20 -25.45 1.77
C SER A 193 -1.77 -25.15 0.33
N LEU A 194 -2.60 -24.46 -0.45
CA LEU A 194 -2.25 -24.02 -1.80
C LEU A 194 -1.29 -22.80 -1.74
N PRO A 195 -0.29 -22.71 -2.63
CA PRO A 195 0.05 -23.64 -3.71
C PRO A 195 0.61 -24.97 -3.19
N ARG A 196 0.14 -26.07 -3.77
CA ARG A 196 0.56 -27.43 -3.38
C ARG A 196 1.54 -27.99 -4.41
N THR A 197 2.64 -28.57 -3.94
CA THR A 197 3.54 -29.37 -4.78
C THR A 197 2.93 -30.76 -4.99
N VAL A 198 2.74 -31.15 -6.25
CA VAL A 198 2.19 -32.47 -6.61
C VAL A 198 3.29 -33.52 -6.69
N GLY A 199 4.48 -33.13 -7.17
CA GLY A 199 5.66 -33.98 -7.27
C GLY A 199 6.74 -33.36 -8.15
N THR A 200 7.82 -34.09 -8.38
CA THR A 200 8.87 -33.75 -9.34
C THR A 200 8.68 -34.55 -10.62
N ASP A 201 8.89 -33.93 -11.78
CA ASP A 201 8.88 -34.64 -13.05
C ASP A 201 10.08 -35.62 -13.10
N PRO A 202 9.86 -36.93 -13.33
CA PRO A 202 10.95 -37.90 -13.43
C PRO A 202 11.94 -37.65 -14.56
N ALA A 203 11.58 -36.88 -15.60
CA ALA A 203 12.41 -36.63 -16.78
C ALA A 203 13.50 -35.59 -16.54
N ASP A 204 13.19 -34.52 -15.81
CA ASP A 204 14.10 -33.38 -15.59
C ASP A 204 14.28 -33.00 -14.10
N GLY A 205 13.54 -33.64 -13.19
CA GLY A 205 13.60 -33.39 -11.75
C GLY A 205 12.93 -32.10 -11.30
N ILE A 206 12.21 -31.40 -12.18
CA ILE A 206 11.60 -30.10 -11.88
C ILE A 206 10.29 -30.29 -11.12
N GLU A 207 10.08 -29.47 -10.08
CA GLU A 207 8.84 -29.47 -9.29
C GLU A 207 7.63 -28.98 -10.10
N ILE A 208 6.51 -29.70 -9.93
CA ILE A 208 5.20 -29.32 -10.45
C ILE A 208 4.32 -28.90 -9.29
N THR A 209 3.83 -27.65 -9.35
CA THR A 209 2.91 -27.09 -8.35
C THR A 209 1.55 -26.81 -8.95
N VAL A 210 0.51 -26.84 -8.12
CA VAL A 210 -0.86 -26.50 -8.49
C VAL A 210 -1.39 -25.40 -7.59
N GLN A 211 -2.10 -24.44 -8.19
CA GLN A 211 -2.59 -23.27 -7.47
C GLN A 211 -3.83 -22.66 -8.12
N ASN A 212 -4.62 -21.95 -7.31
CA ASN A 212 -5.77 -21.20 -7.80
C ASN A 212 -5.34 -19.77 -8.16
N GLY A 213 -5.52 -19.38 -9.42
CA GLY A 213 -5.17 -18.06 -9.94
C GLY A 213 -6.38 -17.18 -10.22
N PRO A 214 -6.15 -15.90 -10.58
CA PRO A 214 -7.23 -14.98 -10.97
C PRO A 214 -8.00 -15.43 -12.22
N TYR A 215 -7.42 -16.32 -13.03
CA TYR A 215 -8.05 -16.87 -14.25
C TYR A 215 -8.49 -18.33 -14.09
N GLY A 216 -8.53 -18.83 -12.86
CA GLY A 216 -8.90 -20.21 -12.53
C GLY A 216 -7.70 -21.08 -12.13
N PRO A 217 -7.94 -22.37 -11.88
CA PRO A 217 -6.97 -23.33 -11.38
C PRO A 217 -5.96 -23.72 -12.48
N TYR A 218 -4.69 -23.82 -12.11
CA TYR A 218 -3.62 -24.18 -13.04
C TYR A 218 -2.47 -24.88 -12.34
N LEU A 219 -1.70 -25.64 -13.12
CA LEU A 219 -0.40 -26.17 -12.74
C LEU A 219 0.72 -25.30 -13.28
N LEU A 220 1.88 -25.30 -12.62
CA LEU A 220 3.09 -24.59 -12.99
C LEU A 220 4.29 -25.54 -12.91
N LYS A 221 5.12 -25.54 -13.96
CA LYS A 221 6.41 -26.23 -14.03
C LYS A 221 7.41 -25.34 -14.77
N ASP A 222 8.47 -24.89 -14.11
CA ASP A 222 9.52 -24.01 -14.68
C ASP A 222 9.00 -22.84 -15.54
N GLY A 223 8.02 -22.09 -15.01
CA GLY A 223 7.39 -20.97 -15.74
C GLY A 223 6.36 -21.40 -16.80
N GLU A 224 6.22 -22.70 -17.08
CA GLU A 224 5.21 -23.25 -17.95
C GLU A 224 3.91 -23.57 -17.19
N SER A 225 2.79 -22.98 -17.62
CA SER A 225 1.47 -23.28 -17.04
C SER A 225 0.55 -24.10 -17.95
N ARG A 226 -0.35 -24.86 -17.31
CA ARG A 226 -1.52 -25.49 -17.95
C ARG A 226 -2.75 -25.28 -17.09
N ASN A 227 -3.88 -25.00 -17.73
CA ASN A 227 -5.15 -24.86 -17.03
C ASN A 227 -5.63 -26.23 -16.56
N ILE A 228 -6.14 -26.25 -15.32
CA ILE A 228 -6.86 -27.37 -14.74
C ILE A 228 -8.36 -27.08 -14.95
N GLN A 229 -9.18 -28.12 -15.09
CA GLN A 229 -10.58 -27.94 -15.51
C GLN A 229 -11.44 -27.36 -14.38
N ASN A 230 -11.23 -27.83 -13.15
CA ASN A 230 -12.00 -27.43 -11.98
C ASN A 230 -11.10 -27.18 -10.77
N GLU A 231 -11.62 -26.46 -9.78
CA GLU A 231 -10.84 -26.08 -8.60
C GLU A 231 -10.62 -27.26 -7.65
N GLU A 232 -11.58 -28.18 -7.56
CA GLU A 232 -11.47 -29.41 -6.75
C GLU A 232 -10.28 -30.28 -7.17
N GLN A 233 -9.93 -30.31 -8.46
CA GLN A 233 -8.74 -31.01 -8.94
C GLN A 233 -7.44 -30.48 -8.31
N LEU A 234 -7.37 -29.23 -7.85
CA LEU A 234 -6.17 -28.73 -7.16
C LEU A 234 -5.81 -29.55 -5.91
N LEU A 235 -6.79 -30.21 -5.29
CA LEU A 235 -6.60 -30.98 -4.07
C LEU A 235 -6.27 -32.45 -4.33
N ILE A 236 -6.69 -32.99 -5.48
CA ILE A 236 -6.64 -34.43 -5.77
C ILE A 236 -5.79 -34.80 -6.99
N ILE A 237 -5.44 -33.85 -7.87
CA ILE A 237 -4.72 -34.13 -9.12
C ILE A 237 -3.37 -34.77 -8.83
N THR A 238 -3.06 -35.80 -9.61
CA THR A 238 -1.87 -36.62 -9.48
C THR A 238 -0.74 -36.12 -10.38
N LEU A 239 0.49 -36.57 -10.10
CA LEU A 239 1.66 -36.24 -10.92
C LEU A 239 1.47 -36.71 -12.37
N GLU A 240 0.92 -37.90 -12.57
CA GLU A 240 0.67 -38.48 -13.90
C GLU A 240 -0.28 -37.61 -14.73
N GLU A 241 -1.38 -37.14 -14.13
CA GLU A 241 -2.34 -36.24 -14.79
C GLU A 241 -1.72 -34.89 -15.14
N CYS A 242 -0.89 -34.34 -14.24
CA CYS A 242 -0.13 -33.11 -14.51
C CYS A 242 0.80 -33.27 -15.71
N LEU A 243 1.53 -34.38 -15.80
CA LEU A 243 2.43 -34.67 -16.92
C LEU A 243 1.66 -34.84 -18.23
N GLN A 244 0.49 -35.48 -18.20
CA GLN A 244 -0.39 -35.58 -19.36
C GLN A 244 -0.83 -34.19 -19.84
N LEU A 245 -1.25 -33.30 -18.95
CA LEU A 245 -1.63 -31.93 -19.31
C LEU A 245 -0.45 -31.14 -19.91
N LEU A 246 0.75 -31.30 -19.38
CA LEU A 246 1.97 -30.67 -19.89
C LEU A 246 2.35 -31.19 -21.29
N SER A 247 2.15 -32.49 -21.55
CA SER A 247 2.46 -33.11 -22.85
C SER A 247 1.61 -32.55 -24.00
N VAL A 248 0.43 -32.01 -23.70
CA VAL A 248 -0.41 -31.34 -24.69
C VAL A 248 0.26 -30.00 -25.06
N PRO A 249 0.62 -29.77 -26.33
CA PRO A 249 1.27 -28.54 -26.75
C PRO A 249 0.38 -27.34 -26.47
N LYS A 250 0.97 -26.24 -25.97
CA LYS A 250 0.25 -24.99 -25.76
C LYS A 250 -0.43 -24.58 -27.06
N LYS A 251 -1.75 -24.62 -27.09
CA LYS A 251 -2.53 -23.82 -28.05
C LYS A 251 -2.30 -22.37 -27.67
N PHE A 252 -1.30 -21.73 -28.25
CA PHE A 252 -1.05 -20.31 -28.04
C PHE A 252 -2.34 -19.57 -28.35
N GLY A 253 -3.01 -19.10 -27.30
CA GLY A 253 -4.22 -18.31 -27.36
C GLY A 253 -3.96 -16.89 -27.85
N ARG A 254 -3.18 -16.71 -28.93
CA ARG A 254 -3.53 -15.64 -29.85
C ARG A 254 -4.84 -16.11 -30.47
N ARG A 255 -5.97 -15.65 -29.92
CA ARG A 255 -7.21 -15.56 -30.69
C ARG A 255 -6.78 -15.13 -32.09
N ALA A 256 -7.00 -15.99 -33.09
CA ALA A 256 -6.83 -15.56 -34.47
C ALA A 256 -7.53 -14.21 -34.57
N ALA A 257 -6.81 -13.18 -35.01
CA ALA A 257 -7.40 -11.86 -35.14
C ALA A 257 -8.69 -12.05 -35.92
N LYS A 258 -9.84 -11.65 -35.34
CA LYS A 258 -11.10 -11.74 -36.07
C LYS A 258 -10.87 -11.06 -37.42
N PRO A 259 -11.22 -11.70 -38.55
CA PRO A 259 -11.04 -11.09 -39.85
C PRO A 259 -11.75 -9.72 -39.88
N PRO A 260 -11.23 -8.75 -40.64
CA PRO A 260 -11.86 -7.44 -40.74
C PRO A 260 -13.30 -7.59 -41.24
N LEU A 261 -14.19 -6.76 -40.71
CA LEU A 261 -15.60 -6.69 -41.13
C LEU A 261 -15.72 -6.26 -42.60
N LYS A 262 -14.81 -5.39 -43.07
CA LYS A 262 -14.78 -4.87 -44.45
C LYS A 262 -13.41 -4.29 -44.77
N GLU A 263 -12.97 -4.39 -46.02
CA GLU A 263 -11.82 -3.65 -46.55
C GLU A 263 -12.32 -2.46 -47.36
N LEU A 264 -11.80 -1.27 -47.09
CA LEU A 264 -12.33 0.01 -47.58
C LEU A 264 -11.29 0.77 -48.42
N GLY A 265 -10.55 0.04 -49.25
CA GLY A 265 -9.54 0.62 -50.15
C GLY A 265 -8.24 0.99 -49.43
N LYS A 266 -7.55 2.01 -49.92
CA LYS A 266 -6.24 2.44 -49.42
C LYS A 266 -6.30 3.86 -48.88
N ASP A 267 -5.65 4.10 -47.75
CA ASP A 267 -5.55 5.45 -47.20
C ASP A 267 -4.53 6.29 -48.00
N PRO A 268 -4.92 7.47 -48.50
CA PRO A 268 -4.04 8.31 -49.32
C PRO A 268 -2.86 8.92 -48.54
N ASN A 269 -2.86 8.90 -47.21
CA ASN A 269 -1.77 9.45 -46.40
C ASN A 269 -0.75 8.38 -45.99
N SER A 270 -1.20 7.16 -45.66
CA SER A 270 -0.33 6.07 -45.20
C SER A 270 -0.03 5.02 -46.28
N ASP A 271 -0.74 5.06 -47.42
CA ASP A 271 -0.73 4.07 -48.52
C ASP A 271 -0.99 2.63 -48.03
N GLN A 272 -1.61 2.51 -46.84
CA GLN A 272 -1.99 1.24 -46.22
C GLN A 272 -3.46 0.91 -46.50
N PRO A 273 -3.84 -0.38 -46.52
CA PRO A 273 -5.23 -0.78 -46.65
C PRO A 273 -6.05 -0.32 -45.44
N ILE A 274 -7.23 0.24 -45.70
CA ILE A 274 -8.18 0.63 -44.66
C ILE A 274 -9.05 -0.59 -44.33
N LEU A 275 -9.04 -0.99 -43.07
CA LEU A 275 -9.79 -2.13 -42.56
C LEU A 275 -10.83 -1.66 -41.54
N LEU A 276 -12.08 -2.09 -41.69
CA LEU A 276 -13.12 -1.98 -40.68
C LEU A 276 -13.06 -3.19 -39.76
N LYS A 277 -12.92 -2.99 -38.45
CA LYS A 277 -12.80 -4.06 -37.46
C LYS A 277 -13.76 -3.86 -36.29
N ASP A 278 -14.09 -4.95 -35.62
CA ASP A 278 -14.90 -4.96 -34.40
C ASP A 278 -13.99 -4.90 -33.15
N GLY A 279 -14.14 -3.87 -32.32
CA GLY A 279 -13.30 -3.60 -31.16
C GLY A 279 -14.07 -3.60 -29.84
N LYS A 280 -13.33 -3.53 -28.71
CA LYS A 280 -13.92 -3.51 -27.35
C LYS A 280 -14.93 -2.37 -27.13
N PHE A 281 -14.78 -1.28 -27.87
CA PHE A 281 -15.60 -0.06 -27.74
C PHE A 281 -16.53 0.16 -28.96
N GLY A 282 -16.74 -0.87 -29.77
CA GLY A 282 -17.52 -0.82 -31.00
C GLY A 282 -16.66 -0.87 -32.28
N PRO A 283 -17.29 -0.82 -33.46
CA PRO A 283 -16.61 -0.85 -34.76
C PRO A 283 -15.69 0.35 -34.97
N TYR A 284 -14.55 0.12 -35.62
CA TYR A 284 -13.57 1.16 -35.93
C TYR A 284 -12.86 0.88 -37.26
N VAL A 285 -12.40 1.94 -37.92
CA VAL A 285 -11.53 1.86 -39.10
C VAL A 285 -10.07 1.98 -38.69
N THR A 286 -9.19 1.26 -39.39
CA THR A 286 -7.75 1.28 -39.16
C THR A 286 -6.98 1.14 -40.46
N ASP A 287 -5.90 1.89 -40.59
CA ASP A 287 -4.88 1.72 -41.64
C ASP A 287 -3.66 0.91 -41.13
N GLY A 288 -3.80 0.27 -39.97
CA GLY A 288 -2.71 -0.43 -39.28
C GLY A 288 -1.85 0.45 -38.36
N LYS A 289 -1.93 1.79 -38.48
CA LYS A 289 -1.21 2.75 -37.61
C LYS A 289 -2.15 3.59 -36.77
N THR A 290 -3.20 4.15 -37.39
CA THR A 290 -4.23 4.98 -36.79
C THR A 290 -5.52 4.18 -36.66
N ASN A 291 -6.21 4.30 -35.52
CA ASN A 291 -7.51 3.68 -35.28
C ASN A 291 -8.54 4.78 -35.00
N ALA A 292 -9.61 4.82 -35.80
CA ALA A 292 -10.71 5.77 -35.62
C ALA A 292 -12.04 5.03 -35.43
N SER A 293 -12.66 5.23 -34.27
CA SER A 293 -13.99 4.67 -33.99
C SER A 293 -15.05 5.26 -34.92
N LEU A 294 -16.03 4.46 -35.33
CA LEU A 294 -17.20 4.96 -36.05
C LEU A 294 -18.00 5.93 -35.15
N LYS A 295 -18.60 6.97 -35.74
CA LYS A 295 -19.51 7.87 -35.01
C LYS A 295 -20.90 7.24 -34.92
N SER A 296 -21.76 7.76 -34.06
CA SER A 296 -23.07 7.18 -33.76
C SER A 296 -24.03 7.11 -34.97
N TRP A 297 -23.77 7.90 -36.01
CA TRP A 297 -24.53 7.91 -37.27
C TRP A 297 -23.86 7.12 -38.40
N ASP A 298 -22.63 6.63 -38.20
CA ASP A 298 -21.95 5.80 -39.19
C ASP A 298 -22.41 4.34 -39.02
N SER A 299 -22.89 3.70 -40.09
CA SER A 299 -23.23 2.26 -40.08
C SER A 299 -22.12 1.42 -40.71
N VAL A 300 -21.93 0.21 -40.20
CA VAL A 300 -20.91 -0.74 -40.68
C VAL A 300 -21.15 -1.10 -42.15
N GLU A 301 -22.41 -1.24 -42.54
CA GLU A 301 -22.83 -1.64 -43.88
C GLU A 301 -22.65 -0.51 -44.90
N ALA A 302 -23.04 0.72 -44.55
CA ALA A 302 -23.02 1.88 -45.45
C ALA A 302 -21.69 2.64 -45.45
N LEU A 303 -20.71 2.21 -44.66
CA LEU A 303 -19.41 2.87 -44.60
C LEU A 303 -18.69 2.80 -45.96
N THR A 304 -18.28 3.97 -46.45
CA THR A 304 -17.55 4.17 -47.71
C THR A 304 -16.06 4.42 -47.46
N GLU A 305 -15.23 4.19 -48.47
CA GLU A 305 -13.79 4.51 -48.45
C GLU A 305 -13.53 5.97 -48.09
N GLN A 306 -14.24 6.90 -48.73
CA GLN A 306 -14.10 8.34 -48.48
C GLN A 306 -14.37 8.70 -47.01
N ARG A 307 -15.43 8.12 -46.42
CA ARG A 307 -15.78 8.34 -45.01
C ARG A 307 -14.76 7.72 -44.07
N ALA A 308 -14.21 6.56 -44.42
CA ALA A 308 -13.17 5.91 -43.62
C ALA A 308 -11.85 6.71 -43.61
N VAL A 309 -11.47 7.28 -44.76
CA VAL A 309 -10.32 8.21 -44.86
C VAL A 309 -10.55 9.45 -44.01
N GLU A 310 -11.76 10.02 -44.03
CA GLU A 310 -12.12 11.19 -43.21
C GLU A 310 -11.98 10.90 -41.71
N LEU A 311 -12.50 9.77 -41.23
CA LEU A 311 -12.39 9.36 -39.83
C LEU A 311 -10.93 9.17 -39.40
N LEU A 312 -10.09 8.58 -40.28
CA LEU A 312 -8.66 8.42 -40.01
C LEU A 312 -7.93 9.78 -40.03
N ALA A 313 -8.30 10.70 -40.92
CA ALA A 313 -7.73 12.05 -41.00
C ALA A 313 -8.09 12.89 -39.76
N GLU A 314 -9.36 12.89 -39.33
CA GLU A 314 -9.81 13.55 -38.10
C GLU A 314 -9.03 13.07 -36.87
N LYS A 315 -8.65 11.79 -36.83
CA LYS A 315 -7.91 11.21 -35.71
C LYS A 315 -6.42 11.55 -35.72
N ARG A 316 -5.88 11.96 -36.88
CA ARG A 316 -4.47 12.36 -37.07
C ARG A 316 -4.25 13.85 -36.81
N ALA A 317 -5.30 14.66 -36.97
CA ALA A 317 -5.30 16.09 -36.64
C ALA A 317 -5.27 16.31 -35.12
#